data_AF-A0A1Z5KZM1-F1
#
_entry.id   AF-A0A1Z5KZM1-F1
#
_cell.length_a   1.000
_cell.length_b   1.000
_cell.length_c   1.000
_cell.angle_alpha   90.00
_cell.angle_beta   90.00
_cell.angle_gamma   90.00
#
_symmetry.space_group_name_H-M   'P 1'
#
loop_
_entity.id
_entity.type
_entity.pdbx_description
1 polymer ?
#
loop_
_entity_poly.entity_id
_entity_poly.type
_entity_poly.pdbx_seq_one_letter_code
_entity_poly.pdbx_strand_id
1 'polypeptide(L)'
;MKAMGHCRWKLQLRYENVILADPRYCAERNVEQALWKSAFYHGIETFRRAMEECPDYREEAKMHLLALVDEGTIFYENLLDKFQETYGFSLSPFLEAEGAPRPPGLPDSVRLVLISAQKIYICLGDLARYREHALGTTNYGRARYYYLKAQQLAPKNGRPYNQLAILAIYARRKLDAVYYYMRSLAASNPFLTARESLLALFDEARKKYEHAEKKRQEEKAKQQAPKQTTGTSSHRSSRDLSDDGRGDELGELDKLSTVELNKRFVLSFLHVHGKLFTKVGMETFSE
;
A
#
# COMPACT_ATOMS: atom_id res chain seq x y z
N MET A 1 10.03 5.11 33.56
CA MET A 1 10.40 5.32 32.14
C MET A 1 11.91 5.56 31.89
N LYS A 2 12.64 6.32 32.71
CA LYS A 2 14.09 6.58 32.51
C LYS A 2 14.96 5.32 32.37
N ALA A 3 14.74 4.29 33.19
CA ALA A 3 15.49 3.03 33.11
C ALA A 3 15.24 2.26 31.78
N MET A 4 14.00 2.26 31.28
CA MET A 4 13.66 1.63 30.00
C MET A 4 14.29 2.37 28.81
N GLY A 5 14.30 3.71 28.85
CA GLY A 5 15.00 4.52 27.84
C GLY A 5 16.50 4.20 27.79
N HIS A 6 17.16 4.07 28.95
CA HIS A 6 18.58 3.73 29.04
C HIS A 6 18.90 2.33 28.50
N CYS A 7 18.08 1.32 28.84
CA CYS A 7 18.25 -0.03 28.31
C CYS A 7 18.10 -0.07 26.79
N ARG A 8 17.11 0.66 26.25
CA ARG A 8 16.86 0.74 24.82
C ARG A 8 18.00 1.43 24.06
N TRP A 9 18.54 2.53 24.59
CA TRP A 9 19.73 3.19 24.04
C TRP A 9 20.93 2.24 23.96
N LYS A 10 21.23 1.54 25.06
CA LYS A 10 22.31 0.53 25.06
C LYS A 10 22.08 -0.56 24.02
N LEU A 11 20.84 -1.02 23.89
CA LEU A 11 20.46 -2.04 22.92
C LEU A 11 20.66 -1.55 21.48
N GLN A 12 20.21 -0.34 21.16
CA GLN A 12 20.42 0.32 19.87
C GLN A 12 21.91 0.38 19.53
N LEU A 13 22.76 0.84 20.46
CA LEU A 13 24.21 0.94 20.25
C LEU A 13 24.85 -0.43 19.97
N ARG A 14 24.43 -1.48 20.68
CA ARG A 14 24.95 -2.84 20.45
C ARG A 14 24.55 -3.38 19.08
N TYR A 15 23.30 -3.19 18.68
CA TYR A 15 22.85 -3.59 17.35
C TYR A 15 23.53 -2.79 16.25
N GLU A 16 23.67 -1.47 16.42
CA GLU A 16 24.38 -0.60 15.48
C GLU A 16 25.80 -1.13 15.23
N ASN A 17 26.56 -1.41 16.29
CA ASN A 17 27.92 -1.92 16.17
C ASN A 17 27.98 -3.23 15.37
N VAL A 18 27.03 -4.15 15.59
CA VAL A 18 26.96 -5.42 14.84
C VAL A 18 26.59 -5.17 13.38
N ILE A 19 25.61 -4.31 13.14
CA ILE A 19 25.11 -3.95 11.80
C ILE A 19 26.21 -3.30 10.95
N LEU A 20 27.03 -2.43 11.56
CA LEU A 20 28.13 -1.78 10.86
C LEU A 20 29.34 -2.70 10.68
N ALA A 21 29.58 -3.65 11.59
CA ALA A 21 30.76 -4.52 11.54
C ALA A 21 30.62 -5.71 10.57
N ASP A 22 29.45 -6.35 10.50
CA ASP A 22 29.27 -7.57 9.71
C ASP A 22 27.90 -7.62 8.99
N PRO A 23 27.84 -7.16 7.72
CA PRO A 23 26.60 -7.10 6.97
C PRO A 23 26.18 -8.50 6.48
N ARG A 24 27.11 -9.47 6.40
CA ARG A 24 26.80 -10.86 6.04
C ARG A 24 26.07 -11.54 7.18
N TYR A 25 26.61 -11.44 8.40
CA TYR A 25 25.94 -11.93 9.60
C TYR A 25 24.55 -11.29 9.77
N CYS A 26 24.43 -10.00 9.50
CA CYS A 26 23.14 -9.30 9.56
C CYS A 26 22.11 -9.83 8.56
N ALA A 27 22.55 -10.15 7.33
CA ALA A 27 21.69 -10.77 6.32
C ALA A 27 21.22 -12.18 6.76
N GLU A 28 22.11 -12.99 7.34
CA GLU A 28 21.80 -14.36 7.78
C GLU A 28 20.88 -14.40 9.01
N ARG A 29 21.09 -13.49 9.97
CA ARG A 29 20.39 -13.48 11.26
C ARG A 29 19.24 -12.48 11.35
N ASN A 30 19.01 -11.68 10.32
CA ASN A 30 18.02 -10.60 10.30
C ASN A 30 18.14 -9.63 11.47
N VAL A 31 19.37 -9.18 11.73
CA VAL A 31 19.72 -8.34 12.88
C VAL A 31 18.93 -7.02 12.86
N GLU A 32 18.72 -6.40 11.70
CA GLU A 32 17.95 -5.16 11.60
C GLU A 32 16.49 -5.36 12.00
N GLN A 33 15.92 -6.53 11.70
CA GLN A 33 14.55 -6.87 12.10
C GLN A 33 14.47 -7.09 13.63
N ALA A 34 15.48 -7.72 14.22
CA ALA A 34 15.55 -7.91 15.67
C ALA A 34 15.68 -6.58 16.40
N LEU A 35 16.53 -5.66 15.90
CA LEU A 35 16.62 -4.29 16.37
C LEU A 35 15.27 -3.57 16.28
N TRP A 36 14.64 -3.56 15.10
CA TRP A 36 13.33 -2.94 14.90
C TRP A 36 12.29 -3.44 15.89
N LYS A 37 12.17 -4.77 16.05
CA LYS A 37 11.20 -5.37 16.97
C LYS A 37 11.44 -4.96 18.42
N SER A 38 12.67 -5.17 18.88
CA SER A 38 13.05 -5.01 20.29
C SER A 38 13.11 -3.55 20.75
N ALA A 39 13.63 -2.66 19.91
CA ALA A 39 13.85 -1.27 20.28
C ALA A 39 12.67 -0.36 19.94
N PHE A 40 11.88 -0.65 18.91
CA PHE A 40 10.88 0.31 18.42
C PHE A 40 9.48 -0.30 18.34
N TYR A 41 9.27 -1.33 17.52
CA TYR A 41 7.95 -1.86 17.20
C TYR A 41 7.12 -2.23 18.43
N HIS A 42 7.69 -3.01 19.36
CA HIS A 42 6.94 -3.40 20.56
C HIS A 42 6.58 -2.20 21.43
N GLY A 43 7.48 -1.24 21.61
CA GLY A 43 7.21 -0.01 22.35
C GLY A 43 6.11 0.84 21.70
N ILE A 44 6.17 1.03 20.38
CA ILE A 44 5.15 1.74 19.60
C ILE A 44 3.80 1.07 19.78
N GLU A 45 3.74 -0.26 19.63
CA GLU A 45 2.50 -1.03 19.71
C GLU A 45 1.91 -1.02 21.13
N THR A 46 2.76 -1.04 22.17
CA THR A 46 2.33 -0.86 23.56
C THR A 46 1.65 0.50 23.76
N PHE A 47 2.26 1.59 23.28
CA PHE A 47 1.64 2.92 23.42
C PHE A 47 0.40 3.07 22.56
N ARG A 48 0.37 2.48 21.35
CA ARG A 48 -0.82 2.49 20.49
C ARG A 48 -2.02 1.83 21.16
N ARG A 49 -1.82 0.66 21.79
CA ARG A 49 -2.88 -0.02 22.55
C ARG A 49 -3.34 0.79 23.76
N ALA A 50 -2.40 1.37 24.51
CA ALA A 50 -2.75 2.24 25.64
C ALA A 50 -3.61 3.44 25.22
N MET A 51 -3.37 4.02 24.04
CA MET A 51 -4.19 5.10 23.49
C MET A 51 -5.63 4.67 23.14
N GLU A 52 -5.85 3.38 22.82
CA GLU A 52 -7.15 2.81 22.46
C GLU A 52 -7.92 2.33 23.70
N GLU A 53 -7.22 1.73 24.66
CA GLU A 53 -7.80 1.05 25.83
C GLU A 53 -7.94 1.95 27.06
N CYS A 54 -7.14 3.01 27.18
CA CYS A 54 -7.05 3.84 28.38
C CYS A 54 -7.22 5.33 28.06
N PRO A 55 -8.47 5.87 28.04
CA PRO A 55 -8.73 7.26 27.71
C PRO A 55 -7.95 8.28 28.56
N ASP A 56 -7.82 8.02 29.86
CA ASP A 56 -7.13 8.92 30.80
C ASP A 56 -5.62 9.04 30.54
N TYR A 57 -5.02 8.01 29.95
CA TYR A 57 -3.58 7.97 29.63
C TYR A 57 -3.30 8.22 28.15
N ARG A 58 -4.33 8.56 27.35
CA ARG A 58 -4.23 8.66 25.90
C ARG A 58 -3.22 9.71 25.44
N GLU A 59 -3.28 10.91 25.99
CA GLU A 59 -2.35 11.98 25.61
C GLU A 59 -0.93 11.71 26.08
N GLU A 60 -0.75 11.14 27.28
CA GLU A 60 0.57 10.72 27.75
C GLU A 60 1.16 9.61 26.87
N ALA A 61 0.39 8.56 26.54
CA ALA A 61 0.82 7.49 25.65
C ALA A 61 1.17 8.01 24.25
N LYS A 62 0.37 8.95 23.72
CA LYS A 62 0.65 9.62 22.45
C LYS A 62 1.96 10.40 22.49
N MET A 63 2.23 11.16 23.54
CA MET A 63 3.51 11.88 23.70
C MET A 63 4.71 10.92 23.70
N HIS A 64 4.62 9.81 24.43
CA HIS A 64 5.69 8.80 24.47
C HIS A 64 5.88 8.08 23.12
N LEU A 65 4.80 7.78 22.41
CA LEU A 65 4.86 7.21 21.07
C LEU A 65 5.57 8.17 20.11
N LEU A 66 5.19 9.44 20.09
CA LEU A 66 5.79 10.45 19.21
C LEU A 66 7.29 10.64 19.53
N ALA A 67 7.66 10.70 20.81
CA ALA A 67 9.06 10.78 21.22
C ALA A 67 9.87 9.55 20.77
N LEU A 68 9.32 8.35 20.91
CA LEU A 68 9.95 7.11 20.44
C LEU A 68 10.11 7.10 18.91
N VAL A 69 9.11 7.64 18.19
CA VAL A 69 9.16 7.75 16.73
C VAL A 69 10.21 8.76 16.28
N ASP A 70 10.32 9.91 16.94
CA ASP A 70 11.33 10.92 16.64
C ASP A 70 12.74 10.39 16.89
N GLU A 71 12.97 9.76 18.04
CA GLU A 71 14.26 9.14 18.35
C GLU A 71 14.63 8.03 17.35
N GLY A 72 13.67 7.17 17.00
CA GLY A 72 13.89 6.13 16.00
C GLY A 72 14.20 6.68 14.62
N THR A 73 13.56 7.78 14.23
CA THR A 73 13.80 8.45 12.95
C THR A 73 15.24 8.95 12.88
N ILE A 74 15.69 9.68 13.91
CA ILE A 74 17.06 10.18 14.02
C ILE A 74 18.07 9.02 14.00
N PHE A 75 17.82 7.97 14.80
CA PHE A 75 18.70 6.81 14.88
C PHE A 75 18.88 6.14 13.51
N TYR A 76 17.79 5.88 12.78
CA TYR A 76 17.85 5.20 11.50
C TYR A 76 18.39 6.08 10.37
N GLU A 77 18.14 7.39 10.38
CA GLU A 77 18.78 8.33 9.45
C GLU A 77 20.29 8.36 9.66
N ASN A 78 20.75 8.48 10.91
CA ASN A 78 22.18 8.42 11.25
C ASN A 78 22.82 7.06 10.86
N LEU A 79 22.08 5.96 10.98
CA LEU A 79 22.59 4.64 10.57
C LEU A 79 22.83 4.55 9.06
N LEU A 80 22.00 5.23 8.24
CA LEU A 80 22.23 5.32 6.79
C LEU A 80 23.50 6.10 6.46
N ASP A 81 23.78 7.18 7.20
CA ASP A 81 25.02 7.95 7.04
C ASP A 81 26.24 7.13 7.46
N LYS A 82 26.17 6.44 8.60
CA LYS A 82 27.24 5.54 9.05
C LYS A 82 27.51 4.39 8.09
N PHE A 83 26.50 3.87 7.37
CA PHE A 83 26.74 2.89 6.31
C PHE A 83 27.62 3.47 5.20
N GLN A 84 27.31 4.68 4.73
CA GLN A 84 28.06 5.35 3.67
C GLN A 84 29.50 5.62 4.10
N GLU A 85 29.69 6.10 5.33
CA GLU A 85 31.02 6.35 5.92
C GLU A 85 31.83 5.07 6.10
N THR A 86 31.24 4.03 6.72
CA THR A 86 31.95 2.79 7.08
C THR A 86 32.39 2.00 5.86
N TYR A 87 31.58 2.00 4.79
CA TYR A 87 31.83 1.20 3.59
C TYR A 87 32.31 2.03 2.39
N GLY A 88 32.51 3.35 2.55
CA GLY A 88 33.07 4.23 1.54
C GLY A 88 32.24 4.30 0.25
N PHE A 89 30.91 4.39 0.35
CA PHE A 89 30.01 4.48 -0.81
C PHE A 89 28.91 5.53 -0.59
N SER A 90 28.21 5.92 -1.67
CA SER A 90 27.05 6.81 -1.60
C SER A 90 25.77 6.07 -1.94
N LEU A 91 24.70 6.36 -1.21
CA LEU A 91 23.35 5.88 -1.52
C LEU A 91 22.71 6.62 -2.70
N SER A 92 23.13 7.87 -3.00
CA SER A 92 22.48 8.72 -4.01
C SER A 92 22.31 8.04 -5.37
N PRO A 93 23.35 7.42 -5.96
CA PRO A 93 23.24 6.79 -7.29
C PRO A 93 22.21 5.65 -7.37
N PHE A 94 21.87 5.05 -6.21
CA PHE A 94 20.90 3.96 -6.13
C PHE A 94 19.47 4.45 -5.88
N LEU A 95 19.31 5.72 -5.53
CA LEU A 95 18.06 6.37 -5.15
C LEU A 95 17.57 7.38 -6.20
N GLU A 96 18.29 7.46 -7.33
CA GLU A 96 17.94 8.21 -8.53
C GLU A 96 16.80 7.55 -9.33
N ALA A 97 16.32 8.23 -10.36
CA ALA A 97 15.19 7.79 -11.17
C ALA A 97 15.46 6.42 -11.83
N GLU A 98 14.38 5.66 -12.06
CA GLU A 98 14.45 4.37 -12.76
C GLU A 98 15.14 4.54 -14.13
N GLY A 99 16.20 3.77 -14.38
CA GLY A 99 16.99 3.84 -15.61
C GLY A 99 18.38 4.50 -15.46
N ALA A 100 18.68 5.10 -14.29
CA ALA A 100 20.02 5.59 -14.01
C ALA A 100 21.06 4.44 -14.04
N PRO A 101 22.26 4.64 -14.64
CA PRO A 101 23.31 3.64 -14.64
C PRO A 101 23.72 3.29 -13.21
N ARG A 102 23.53 2.03 -12.81
CA ARG A 102 24.05 1.56 -11.51
C ARG A 102 25.57 1.38 -11.60
N PRO A 103 26.33 1.75 -10.56
CA PRO A 103 27.76 1.51 -10.53
C PRO A 103 28.08 0.03 -10.78
N PRO A 104 28.87 -0.33 -11.80
CA PRO A 104 29.28 -1.71 -12.04
C PRO A 104 30.32 -2.13 -10.99
N GLY A 105 30.41 -3.44 -10.72
CA GLY A 105 31.50 -4.00 -9.90
C GLY A 105 31.43 -3.71 -8.40
N LEU A 106 30.24 -3.52 -7.83
CA LEU A 106 30.08 -3.25 -6.40
C LEU A 106 30.61 -4.40 -5.53
N PRO A 107 31.42 -4.11 -4.48
CA PRO A 107 31.85 -5.11 -3.52
C PRO A 107 30.67 -5.85 -2.88
N ASP A 108 30.85 -7.12 -2.57
CA ASP A 108 29.84 -7.97 -1.93
C ASP A 108 29.30 -7.36 -0.62
N SER A 109 30.19 -6.76 0.18
CA SER A 109 29.83 -6.03 1.40
C SER A 109 28.88 -4.89 1.12
N VAL A 110 29.15 -4.06 0.11
CA VAL A 110 28.28 -2.94 -0.28
C VAL A 110 26.92 -3.44 -0.75
N ARG A 111 26.87 -4.55 -1.50
CA ARG A 111 25.59 -5.16 -1.92
C ARG A 111 24.75 -5.61 -0.72
N LEU A 112 25.37 -6.20 0.29
CA LEU A 112 24.69 -6.59 1.53
C LEU A 112 24.22 -5.36 2.32
N VAL A 113 25.05 -4.33 2.42
CA VAL A 113 24.71 -3.05 3.07
C VAL A 113 23.54 -2.36 2.37
N LEU A 114 23.43 -2.42 1.04
CA LEU A 114 22.26 -1.90 0.30
C LEU A 114 20.96 -2.63 0.68
N ILE A 115 21.03 -3.94 0.95
CA ILE A 115 19.89 -4.71 1.47
C ILE A 115 19.54 -4.27 2.89
N SER A 116 20.54 -4.06 3.75
CA SER A 116 20.33 -3.51 5.10
C SER A 116 19.72 -2.10 5.04
N ALA A 117 20.24 -1.21 4.19
CA ALA A 117 19.71 0.13 3.97
C ALA A 117 18.25 0.11 3.49
N GLN A 118 17.86 -0.84 2.62
CA GLN A 118 16.45 -1.05 2.29
C GLN A 118 15.60 -1.34 3.53
N LYS A 119 16.04 -2.24 4.42
CA LYS A 119 15.32 -2.53 5.67
C LYS A 119 15.20 -1.28 6.55
N ILE A 120 16.24 -0.45 6.60
CA ILE A 120 16.24 0.82 7.35
C ILE A 120 15.21 1.79 6.76
N TYR A 121 15.17 1.97 5.44
CA TYR A 121 14.15 2.80 4.79
C TYR A 121 12.72 2.28 5.01
N ILE A 122 12.51 0.96 5.08
CA ILE A 122 11.20 0.40 5.46
C ILE A 122 10.84 0.79 6.90
N CYS A 123 11.79 0.70 7.84
CA CYS A 123 11.56 1.10 9.23
C CYS A 123 11.26 2.61 9.33
N LEU A 124 11.98 3.46 8.61
CA LEU A 124 11.70 4.90 8.53
C LEU A 124 10.31 5.20 7.96
N GLY A 125 9.88 4.45 6.94
CA GLY A 125 8.53 4.54 6.39
C GLY A 125 7.45 4.12 7.41
N ASP A 126 7.70 3.04 8.16
CA ASP A 126 6.78 2.57 9.22
C ASP A 126 6.69 3.60 10.35
N LEU A 127 7.83 4.17 10.80
CA LEU A 127 7.88 5.25 11.80
C LEU A 127 7.09 6.48 11.37
N ALA A 128 7.31 6.97 10.15
CA ALA A 128 6.56 8.09 9.60
C ALA A 128 5.05 7.79 9.53
N ARG A 129 4.67 6.54 9.20
CA ARG A 129 3.25 6.13 9.20
C ARG A 129 2.65 6.11 10.62
N TYR A 130 3.39 5.59 11.60
CA TYR A 130 2.95 5.58 13.00
C TYR A 130 2.78 7.00 13.57
N ARG A 131 3.65 7.95 13.17
CA ARG A 131 3.50 9.37 13.52
C ARG A 131 2.12 9.90 13.09
N GLU A 132 1.80 9.79 11.80
CA GLU A 132 0.56 10.31 11.25
C GLU A 132 -0.66 9.65 11.89
N HIS A 133 -0.58 8.33 12.16
CA HIS A 133 -1.64 7.62 12.86
C HIS A 133 -1.86 8.16 14.29
N ALA A 134 -0.80 8.38 15.06
CA ALA A 134 -0.90 8.93 16.41
C ALA A 134 -1.39 10.38 16.44
N LEU A 135 -1.09 11.16 15.39
CA LEU A 135 -1.58 12.53 15.21
C LEU A 135 -3.02 12.59 14.67
N GLY A 136 -3.58 11.48 14.17
CA GLY A 136 -4.88 11.45 13.52
C GLY A 136 -4.91 12.12 12.15
N THR A 137 -3.75 12.29 11.52
CA THR A 137 -3.57 12.94 10.22
C THR A 137 -3.43 11.90 9.10
N THR A 138 -3.57 12.35 7.85
CA THR A 138 -3.42 11.50 6.66
C THR A 138 -2.23 11.89 5.78
N ASN A 139 -1.28 12.66 6.33
CA ASN A 139 -0.14 13.20 5.57
C ASN A 139 0.99 12.17 5.44
N TYR A 140 0.70 11.03 4.81
CA TYR A 140 1.64 9.93 4.62
C TYR A 140 2.73 10.19 3.57
N GLY A 141 2.97 11.45 3.18
CA GLY A 141 3.96 11.82 2.17
C GLY A 141 5.38 11.38 2.55
N ARG A 142 5.78 11.57 3.82
CA ARG A 142 7.09 11.13 4.32
C ARG A 142 7.23 9.61 4.36
N ALA A 143 6.18 8.90 4.78
CA ALA A 143 6.15 7.44 4.73
C ALA A 143 6.31 6.91 3.29
N ARG A 144 5.56 7.49 2.35
CA ARG A 144 5.65 7.17 0.91
C ARG A 144 7.06 7.43 0.38
N TYR A 145 7.68 8.56 0.72
CA TYR A 145 9.04 8.88 0.33
C TYR A 145 10.03 7.76 0.72
N TYR A 146 10.02 7.33 1.98
CA TYR A 146 10.94 6.28 2.42
C TYR A 146 10.65 4.91 1.77
N TYR A 147 9.38 4.53 1.58
CA TYR A 147 9.07 3.28 0.89
C TYR A 147 9.48 3.29 -0.59
N LEU A 148 9.41 4.43 -1.28
CA LEU A 148 9.92 4.56 -2.65
C LEU A 148 11.45 4.43 -2.68
N LYS A 149 12.16 5.03 -1.72
CA LYS A 149 13.62 4.86 -1.59
C LYS A 149 13.98 3.40 -1.31
N ALA A 150 13.24 2.72 -0.41
CA ALA A 150 13.41 1.29 -0.16
C ALA A 150 13.19 0.46 -1.44
N GLN A 151 12.16 0.76 -2.23
CA GLN A 151 11.90 0.10 -3.51
C GLN A 151 13.09 0.26 -4.47
N GLN A 152 13.62 1.47 -4.63
CA GLN A 152 14.71 1.77 -5.56
C GLN A 152 15.99 0.99 -5.24
N LEU A 153 16.34 0.84 -3.96
CA LEU A 153 17.54 0.12 -3.53
C LEU A 153 17.52 -1.36 -3.96
N ALA A 154 16.44 -2.08 -3.63
CA ALA A 154 16.27 -3.48 -3.99
C ALA A 154 14.85 -3.80 -4.50
N PRO A 155 14.57 -3.55 -5.79
CA PRO A 155 13.24 -3.70 -6.40
C PRO A 155 12.69 -5.13 -6.38
N LYS A 156 13.55 -6.12 -6.13
CA LYS A 156 13.22 -7.55 -6.03
C LYS A 156 12.50 -7.91 -4.73
N ASN A 157 12.46 -7.03 -3.74
CA ASN A 157 11.76 -7.26 -2.48
C ASN A 157 10.30 -6.80 -2.58
N GLY A 158 9.34 -7.67 -2.30
CA GLY A 158 7.91 -7.36 -2.31
C GLY A 158 7.47 -6.38 -1.20
N ARG A 159 8.19 -6.35 -0.07
CA ARG A 159 7.76 -5.63 1.15
C ARG A 159 7.55 -4.13 0.96
N PRO A 160 8.44 -3.34 0.31
CA PRO A 160 8.18 -1.93 0.05
C PRO A 160 6.88 -1.67 -0.73
N TYR A 161 6.59 -2.50 -1.75
CA TYR A 161 5.34 -2.39 -2.52
C TYR A 161 4.12 -2.66 -1.63
N ASN A 162 4.17 -3.68 -0.77
CA ASN A 162 3.10 -3.93 0.20
C ASN A 162 2.83 -2.70 1.08
N GLN A 163 3.87 -2.03 1.57
CA GLN A 163 3.69 -0.82 2.38
C GLN A 163 3.10 0.34 1.57
N LEU A 164 3.52 0.52 0.31
CA LEU A 164 2.93 1.51 -0.61
C LEU A 164 1.46 1.22 -0.90
N ALA A 165 1.07 -0.06 -0.99
CA ALA A 165 -0.32 -0.47 -1.14
C ALA A 165 -1.17 -0.05 0.07
N ILE A 166 -0.66 -0.26 1.29
CA ILE A 166 -1.34 0.18 2.52
C ILE A 166 -1.56 1.70 2.51
N LEU A 167 -0.55 2.49 2.10
CA LEU A 167 -0.72 3.95 1.97
C LEU A 167 -1.75 4.33 0.91
N ALA A 168 -1.83 3.56 -0.19
CA ALA A 168 -2.85 3.76 -1.21
C ALA A 168 -4.26 3.44 -0.69
N ILE A 169 -4.41 2.44 0.18
CA ILE A 169 -5.67 2.15 0.88
C ILE A 169 -6.09 3.32 1.78
N TYR A 170 -5.19 3.84 2.60
CA TYR A 170 -5.49 4.99 3.46
C TYR A 170 -5.91 6.23 2.65
N ALA A 171 -5.30 6.43 1.49
CA ALA A 171 -5.64 7.49 0.55
C ALA A 171 -6.87 7.18 -0.35
N ARG A 172 -7.57 6.05 -0.14
CA ARG A 172 -8.71 5.59 -0.96
C ARG A 172 -8.39 5.43 -2.46
N ARG A 173 -7.13 5.22 -2.82
CA ARG A 173 -6.65 4.98 -4.20
C ARG A 173 -6.60 3.48 -4.49
N LYS A 174 -7.77 2.88 -4.71
CA LYS A 174 -7.91 1.41 -4.82
C LYS A 174 -7.15 0.80 -5.99
N LEU A 175 -7.16 1.45 -7.16
CA LEU A 175 -6.41 0.97 -8.32
C LEU A 175 -4.91 0.90 -8.01
N ASP A 176 -4.36 1.94 -7.39
CA ASP A 176 -2.97 1.97 -6.96
C ASP A 176 -2.67 0.90 -5.91
N ALA A 177 -3.59 0.68 -4.96
CA ALA A 177 -3.43 -0.37 -3.96
C ALA A 177 -3.34 -1.76 -4.60
N VAL A 178 -4.23 -2.06 -5.55
CA VAL A 178 -4.19 -3.32 -6.30
C VAL A 178 -2.91 -3.44 -7.10
N TYR A 179 -2.49 -2.38 -7.81
CA TYR A 179 -1.22 -2.35 -8.52
C TYR A 179 -0.04 -2.68 -7.58
N TYR A 180 0.08 -2.01 -6.44
CA TYR A 180 1.18 -2.24 -5.51
C TYR A 180 1.14 -3.62 -4.86
N TYR A 181 -0.03 -4.16 -4.51
CA TYR A 181 -0.12 -5.53 -4.00
C TYR A 181 0.23 -6.56 -5.07
N MET A 182 -0.18 -6.37 -6.32
CA MET A 182 0.25 -7.23 -7.43
C MET A 182 1.78 -7.16 -7.62
N ARG A 183 2.37 -5.97 -7.60
CA ARG A 183 3.83 -5.78 -7.62
C ARG A 183 4.54 -6.49 -6.47
N SER A 184 3.95 -6.44 -5.27
CA SER A 184 4.45 -7.14 -4.08
C SER A 184 4.49 -8.66 -4.26
N LEU A 185 3.51 -9.24 -4.95
CA LEU A 185 3.45 -10.67 -5.24
C LEU A 185 4.29 -11.09 -6.46
N ALA A 186 4.46 -10.19 -7.43
CA ALA A 186 5.24 -10.43 -8.65
C ALA A 186 6.75 -10.19 -8.47
N ALA A 187 7.17 -9.65 -7.32
CA ALA A 187 8.58 -9.45 -6.99
C ALA A 187 9.31 -10.80 -6.81
N SER A 188 10.63 -10.84 -7.05
CA SER A 188 11.42 -12.07 -6.89
C SER A 188 11.39 -12.63 -5.47
N ASN A 189 11.28 -11.76 -4.46
CA ASN A 189 11.06 -12.11 -3.06
C ASN A 189 9.66 -11.62 -2.66
N PRO A 190 8.61 -12.40 -2.94
CA PRO A 190 7.24 -11.93 -2.78
C PRO A 190 6.85 -11.77 -1.30
N PHE A 191 6.00 -10.80 -0.99
CA PHE A 191 5.39 -10.67 0.34
C PHE A 191 3.97 -11.25 0.32
N LEU A 192 3.84 -12.50 0.76
CA LEU A 192 2.66 -13.34 0.51
C LEU A 192 1.35 -12.83 1.16
N THR A 193 1.43 -12.05 2.23
CA THR A 193 0.24 -11.47 2.89
C THR A 193 -0.49 -10.46 2.00
N ALA A 194 0.15 -9.95 0.94
CA ALA A 194 -0.49 -9.13 -0.09
C ALA A 194 -1.65 -9.88 -0.79
N ARG A 195 -1.61 -11.22 -0.83
CA ARG A 195 -2.67 -12.03 -1.45
C ARG A 195 -4.00 -11.87 -0.73
N GLU A 196 -4.02 -11.96 0.59
CA GLU A 196 -5.23 -11.79 1.40
C GLU A 196 -5.80 -10.37 1.25
N SER A 197 -4.93 -9.37 1.21
CA SER A 197 -5.32 -7.98 0.98
C SER A 197 -5.98 -7.78 -0.39
N LEU A 198 -5.45 -8.43 -1.44
CA LEU A 198 -6.05 -8.42 -2.78
C LEU A 198 -7.41 -9.12 -2.81
N LEU A 199 -7.54 -10.28 -2.16
CA LEU A 199 -8.82 -11.00 -2.07
C LEU A 199 -9.91 -10.10 -1.45
N ALA A 200 -9.59 -9.42 -0.35
CA ALA A 200 -10.52 -8.51 0.29
C ALA A 200 -10.91 -7.32 -0.62
N LEU A 201 -9.94 -6.74 -1.33
CA LEU A 201 -10.20 -5.63 -2.26
C LEU A 201 -11.08 -6.03 -3.43
N PHE A 202 -10.84 -7.21 -4.01
CA PHE A 202 -11.61 -7.71 -5.13
C PHE A 202 -13.03 -8.12 -4.72
N ASP A 203 -13.22 -8.68 -3.52
CA ASP A 203 -14.57 -8.94 -2.99
C ASP A 203 -15.34 -7.63 -2.76
N GLU A 204 -14.69 -6.59 -2.22
CA GLU A 204 -15.32 -5.29 -2.06
C GLU A 204 -15.66 -4.64 -3.42
N ALA A 205 -14.78 -4.76 -4.42
CA ALA A 205 -15.02 -4.26 -5.77
C ALA A 205 -16.19 -4.99 -6.44
N ARG A 206 -16.28 -6.32 -6.28
CA ARG A 206 -17.38 -7.15 -6.77
C ARG A 206 -18.73 -6.70 -6.18
N LYS A 207 -18.84 -6.59 -4.85
CA LYS A 207 -20.07 -6.14 -4.18
C LYS A 207 -20.50 -4.74 -4.65
N LYS A 208 -19.53 -3.83 -4.82
CA LYS A 208 -19.79 -2.48 -5.33
C LYS A 208 -20.28 -2.47 -6.78
N TYR A 209 -19.68 -3.32 -7.62
CA TYR A 209 -20.09 -3.47 -9.02
C TYR A 209 -21.51 -4.02 -9.14
N GLU A 210 -21.80 -5.14 -8.47
CA GLU A 210 -23.13 -5.77 -8.45
C GLU A 210 -24.23 -4.80 -7.98
N HIS A 211 -23.95 -4.00 -6.95
CA HIS A 211 -24.88 -2.98 -6.47
C HIS A 211 -25.09 -1.85 -7.48
N ALA A 212 -24.02 -1.37 -8.13
CA ALA A 212 -24.09 -0.32 -9.14
C ALA A 212 -24.86 -0.77 -10.39
N GLU A 213 -24.66 -2.02 -10.83
CA GLU A 213 -25.39 -2.61 -11.95
C GLU A 213 -26.87 -2.77 -11.63
N LYS A 214 -27.21 -3.32 -10.46
CA LYS A 214 -28.61 -3.43 -10.04
C LYS A 214 -29.33 -2.07 -10.04
N LYS A 215 -28.69 -1.04 -9.50
CA LYS A 215 -29.23 0.32 -9.50
C LYS A 215 -29.47 0.85 -10.92
N ARG A 216 -28.54 0.60 -11.85
CA ARG A 216 -28.66 1.00 -13.26
C ARG A 216 -29.82 0.28 -13.95
N GLN A 217 -29.99 -1.01 -13.70
CA GLN A 217 -31.10 -1.79 -14.24
C GLN A 217 -32.46 -1.29 -13.72
N GLU A 218 -32.55 -0.98 -12.42
CA GLU A 218 -33.75 -0.39 -11.83
C GLU A 218 -34.08 1.00 -12.42
N GLU A 219 -33.07 1.82 -12.70
CA GLU A 219 -33.25 3.13 -13.34
C GLU A 219 -33.73 3.00 -14.79
N LYS A 220 -33.15 2.06 -15.57
CA LYS A 220 -33.61 1.76 -16.94
C LYS A 220 -35.04 1.23 -16.95
N ALA A 221 -35.39 0.33 -16.04
CA ALA A 221 -36.74 -0.21 -15.91
C ALA A 221 -37.78 0.87 -15.57
N LYS A 222 -37.42 1.85 -14.72
CA LYS A 222 -38.30 3.00 -14.40
C LYS A 222 -38.49 3.95 -15.59
N GLN A 223 -37.46 4.13 -16.42
CA GLN A 223 -37.55 4.98 -17.62
C GLN A 223 -38.37 4.33 -18.73
N GLN A 224 -38.38 3.00 -18.80
CA GLN A 224 -39.16 2.22 -19.77
C GLN A 224 -40.58 1.86 -19.27
N ALA A 225 -40.92 2.17 -18.01
CA ALA A 225 -42.26 1.96 -17.49
C ALA A 225 -43.26 2.85 -18.26
N PRO A 226 -44.39 2.28 -18.77
CA PRO A 226 -45.35 3.06 -19.53
C PRO A 226 -45.91 4.17 -18.65
N LYS A 227 -45.80 5.43 -19.09
CA LYS A 227 -46.71 6.49 -18.61
C LYS A 227 -48.12 5.98 -18.91
N GLN A 228 -48.93 5.75 -17.87
CA GLN A 228 -50.36 5.50 -18.03
C GLN A 228 -51.00 6.75 -18.64
N THR A 229 -50.89 6.90 -19.96
CA THR A 229 -51.80 7.73 -20.74
C THR A 229 -53.03 6.89 -20.98
N THR A 230 -54.09 7.19 -20.24
CA THR A 230 -55.46 6.81 -20.56
C THR A 230 -55.77 7.25 -21.99
N GLY A 231 -55.92 6.29 -22.92
CA GLY A 231 -56.26 6.61 -24.30
C GLY A 231 -56.07 5.45 -25.29
N THR A 232 -57.08 4.59 -25.35
CA THR A 232 -57.62 3.86 -26.52
C THR A 232 -56.71 3.43 -27.70
N SER A 233 -56.70 2.11 -27.90
CA SER A 233 -56.77 1.36 -29.18
C SER A 233 -55.55 1.24 -30.13
N SER A 234 -55.13 -0.03 -30.25
CA SER A 234 -54.69 -0.79 -31.44
C SER A 234 -53.59 -0.23 -32.36
N HIS A 235 -52.43 -0.90 -32.37
CA HIS A 235 -51.94 -1.66 -33.54
C HIS A 235 -50.68 -2.44 -33.15
N ARG A 236 -50.70 -3.76 -33.35
CA ARG A 236 -49.52 -4.64 -33.26
C ARG A 236 -48.75 -4.51 -34.58
N SER A 237 -47.60 -3.84 -34.56
CA SER A 237 -46.57 -4.03 -35.59
C SER A 237 -45.42 -4.84 -34.98
N SER A 238 -45.16 -6.02 -35.56
CA SER A 238 -43.94 -6.79 -35.32
C SER A 238 -42.74 -5.93 -35.66
N ARG A 239 -41.99 -5.48 -34.66
CA ARG A 239 -40.65 -4.93 -34.83
C ARG A 239 -39.66 -6.03 -34.48
N ASP A 240 -38.91 -6.47 -35.47
CA ASP A 240 -37.69 -7.25 -35.28
C ASP A 240 -36.78 -6.52 -34.30
N LEU A 241 -36.64 -7.08 -33.10
CA LEU A 241 -35.67 -6.65 -32.10
C LEU A 241 -34.37 -7.41 -32.38
N SER A 242 -33.64 -6.94 -33.37
CA SER A 242 -32.19 -7.16 -33.45
C SER A 242 -31.51 -5.80 -33.36
N ASP A 243 -31.85 -5.06 -32.31
CA ASP A 243 -31.08 -3.88 -31.90
C ASP A 243 -30.01 -4.37 -30.93
N ASP A 244 -28.77 -4.38 -31.41
CA ASP A 244 -27.60 -4.71 -30.61
C ASP A 244 -27.47 -3.68 -29.49
N GLY A 245 -27.96 -4.01 -28.29
CA GLY A 245 -28.01 -3.11 -27.12
C GLY A 245 -26.66 -2.48 -26.72
N ARG A 246 -25.56 -2.91 -27.35
CA ARG A 246 -24.24 -2.28 -27.29
C ARG A 246 -24.22 -0.85 -27.85
N GLY A 247 -25.04 -0.54 -28.85
CA GLY A 247 -25.10 0.79 -29.47
C GLY A 247 -25.63 1.87 -28.52
N ASP A 248 -26.64 1.51 -27.72
CA ASP A 248 -27.25 2.42 -26.74
C ASP A 248 -26.35 2.62 -25.50
N GLU A 249 -25.62 1.58 -25.07
CA GLU A 249 -24.67 1.68 -23.96
C GLU A 249 -23.47 2.59 -24.24
N LEU A 250 -22.92 2.57 -25.46
CA LEU A 250 -21.85 3.48 -25.85
C LEU A 250 -22.34 4.94 -25.87
N GLY A 251 -23.55 5.18 -26.37
CA GLY A 251 -24.18 6.51 -26.35
C GLY A 251 -24.52 7.01 -24.93
N GLU A 252 -24.78 6.11 -23.98
CA GLU A 252 -24.91 6.46 -22.55
C GLU A 252 -23.57 6.84 -21.91
N LEU A 253 -22.48 6.17 -22.29
CA LEU A 253 -21.14 6.44 -21.76
C LEU A 253 -20.62 7.81 -22.19
N ASP A 254 -20.87 8.22 -23.44
CA ASP A 254 -20.46 9.52 -23.98
C ASP A 254 -21.11 10.72 -23.28
N LYS A 255 -22.24 10.50 -22.59
CA LYS A 255 -22.95 11.54 -21.82
C LYS A 255 -22.34 11.75 -20.43
N LEU A 256 -21.46 10.85 -19.97
CA LEU A 256 -20.85 10.93 -18.65
C LEU A 256 -19.71 11.96 -18.63
N SER A 257 -19.53 12.61 -17.49
CA SER A 257 -18.30 13.39 -17.28
C SER A 257 -17.07 12.47 -17.24
N THR A 258 -15.89 12.99 -17.58
CA THR A 258 -14.62 12.25 -17.50
C THR A 258 -14.39 11.63 -16.11
N VAL A 259 -14.81 12.31 -15.05
CA VAL A 259 -14.67 11.83 -13.67
C VAL A 259 -15.56 10.62 -13.40
N GLU A 260 -16.81 10.65 -13.86
CA GLU A 260 -17.76 9.55 -13.70
C GLU A 260 -17.37 8.36 -14.56
N LEU A 261 -16.96 8.62 -15.80
CA LEU A 261 -16.46 7.59 -16.71
C LEU A 261 -15.24 6.89 -16.11
N ASN A 262 -14.27 7.64 -15.59
CA ASN A 262 -13.11 7.06 -14.91
C ASN A 262 -13.50 6.24 -13.66
N LYS A 263 -14.45 6.71 -12.85
CA LYS A 263 -14.94 5.94 -11.69
C LYS A 263 -15.59 4.62 -12.12
N ARG A 264 -16.42 4.64 -13.18
CA ARG A 264 -17.06 3.45 -13.75
C ARG A 264 -16.01 2.50 -14.29
N PHE A 265 -15.06 3.00 -15.08
CA PHE A 265 -13.95 2.23 -15.62
C PHE A 265 -13.15 1.54 -14.51
N VAL A 266 -12.69 2.28 -13.49
CA VAL A 266 -11.90 1.70 -12.39
C VAL A 266 -12.67 0.60 -11.68
N LEU A 267 -13.98 0.78 -11.43
CA LEU A 267 -14.79 -0.24 -10.78
C LEU A 267 -14.92 -1.50 -11.65
N SER A 268 -15.23 -1.35 -12.93
CA SER A 268 -15.31 -2.47 -13.89
C SER A 268 -13.97 -3.18 -14.03
N PHE A 269 -12.88 -2.43 -14.20
CA PHE A 269 -11.52 -2.96 -14.29
C PHE A 269 -11.16 -3.80 -13.07
N LEU A 270 -11.42 -3.30 -11.86
CA LEU A 270 -11.17 -4.03 -10.63
C LEU A 270 -12.08 -5.26 -10.48
N HIS A 271 -13.33 -5.19 -10.92
CA HIS A 271 -14.25 -6.33 -10.91
C HIS A 271 -13.75 -7.47 -11.81
N VAL A 272 -13.39 -7.15 -13.06
CA VAL A 272 -12.88 -8.10 -14.06
C VAL A 272 -11.56 -8.72 -13.59
N HIS A 273 -10.61 -7.92 -13.12
CA HIS A 273 -9.37 -8.43 -12.54
C HIS A 273 -9.61 -9.27 -11.28
N GLY A 274 -10.64 -8.93 -10.51
CA GLY A 274 -11.09 -9.71 -9.36
C GLY A 274 -11.51 -11.12 -9.76
N LYS A 275 -12.33 -11.28 -10.82
CA LYS A 275 -12.71 -12.59 -11.37
C LYS A 275 -11.47 -13.39 -11.80
N LEU A 276 -10.54 -12.76 -12.52
CA LEU A 276 -9.30 -13.42 -12.98
C LEU A 276 -8.41 -13.90 -11.83
N PHE A 277 -8.32 -13.10 -10.77
CA PHE A 277 -7.47 -13.37 -9.62
C PHE A 277 -8.08 -14.43 -8.69
N THR A 278 -9.38 -14.37 -8.43
CA THR A 278 -10.09 -15.29 -7.53
C THR A 278 -10.54 -16.59 -8.21
N LYS A 279 -10.68 -16.57 -9.55
CA LYS A 279 -11.33 -17.62 -10.36
C LYS A 279 -12.82 -17.84 -10.02
N VAL A 280 -13.47 -16.82 -9.45
CA VAL A 280 -14.90 -16.84 -9.11
C VAL A 280 -15.66 -15.91 -10.04
N GLY A 281 -16.85 -16.32 -10.50
CA GLY A 281 -17.70 -15.51 -11.37
C GLY A 281 -17.26 -15.48 -12.83
N MET A 282 -16.47 -16.48 -13.28
CA MET A 282 -15.90 -16.52 -14.63
C MET A 282 -16.95 -16.76 -15.73
N GLU A 283 -18.10 -17.31 -15.37
CA GLU A 283 -19.25 -17.51 -16.26
C GLU A 283 -19.81 -16.21 -16.83
N THR A 284 -19.63 -15.08 -16.13
CA THR A 284 -20.02 -13.73 -16.57
C THR A 284 -18.80 -12.88 -16.92
N PHE A 285 -17.65 -13.48 -17.28
CA PHE A 285 -16.43 -12.71 -17.56
C PHE A 285 -16.47 -11.96 -18.90
N SER A 286 -17.19 -12.50 -19.89
CA SER A 286 -17.32 -11.90 -21.23
C SER A 286 -18.35 -10.78 -21.30
N GLU A 287 -19.18 -10.64 -20.27
CA GLU A 287 -20.15 -9.56 -20.08
C GLU A 287 -19.44 -8.34 -19.48
#